data_AF-A0A0Q7SLN0-F1
#
_entry.id   AF-A0A0Q7SLN0-F1
#
_cell.length_a   1.000
_cell.length_b   1.000
_cell.length_c   1.000
_cell.angle_alpha   90.00
_cell.angle_beta   90.00
_cell.angle_gamma   90.00
#
_symmetry.space_group_name_H-M   'P 1'
#
loop_
_entity.id
_entity.type
_entity.pdbx_description
1 polymer ?
#
loop_
_entity_poly.entity_id
_entity_poly.type
_entity_poly.pdbx_seq_one_letter_code
_entity_poly.pdbx_strand_id
1 'polypeptide(L)'
;MNALTTRRAAALLLALSLLPAHAQEFTATTDPARAQITLPEPAKPDLPSLILIGDSTVRNGRDDGQGKGAEGQWGWGNPIAAYLDLNKINVVNRAVGGLSSRTYRSSGHWERTKPFIKKGDWVVMQFGHNDASPVNDNSRARGVLRGTGPEKEDINNLLTGKPETVYTYGAYLRGYIAEIRAAGATPVVCSPVIRKRWEADGVKVMRAGGNFAAWAAEVAKQENVAFIDLNEWGALRYEALGKEAVEKFFPADMPQETVHTNWLGAAINAQLVIAGLIQNKVLPDAVYTRRFAPDGSDERPVVDARKVKVEAPRDPKLPSLVLIGDSTVRSGGQNGAYGWGERLAAFFDTQRINIVNNAIGGRSSRTFFTEGRWASVLEQLKPGDTLLIQFGHNDGARIGDPAGKNRGSVPGVGPEAVEDTRPDGTKEMVQSFGWYLARYINDAKAKGANAVVLSPIPHKDRWKPEQPRDFENYAAWGEQVARANGAQFIDLTMLITDAYRKVGAERVEGFFSDARTHTNDAGAVFNATQVVEGLKRLPGQPLQGFLRPAAP
;
A
#
# COMPACT_ATOMS: atom_id res chain seq x y z
N MET A 1 -50.64 48.59 24.45
CA MET A 1 -50.78 49.59 25.54
C MET A 1 -50.68 48.81 26.84
N ASN A 2 -49.72 48.90 27.76
CA ASN A 2 -48.68 49.87 28.16
C ASN A 2 -47.44 49.04 28.63
N ALA A 3 -46.18 49.37 28.30
CA ALA A 3 -45.28 50.37 28.93
C ALA A 3 -45.06 50.10 30.44
N LEU A 4 -43.89 50.19 31.08
CA LEU A 4 -42.47 50.41 30.78
C LEU A 4 -41.76 50.36 32.17
N THR A 5 -40.50 49.91 32.29
CA THR A 5 -39.38 50.56 33.05
C THR A 5 -38.16 49.61 33.22
N THR A 6 -37.02 49.75 32.50
CA THR A 6 -35.77 50.54 32.73
C THR A 6 -35.12 50.40 34.13
N ARG A 7 -33.81 50.12 34.32
CA ARG A 7 -32.59 50.84 33.86
C ARG A 7 -31.25 50.12 34.24
N ARG A 8 -30.27 50.12 33.29
CA ARG A 8 -28.82 50.54 33.35
C ARG A 8 -27.82 49.79 34.28
N ALA A 9 -26.51 49.70 34.04
CA ALA A 9 -25.55 49.93 32.93
C ALA A 9 -24.14 49.54 33.47
N ALA A 10 -23.19 49.13 32.63
CA ALA A 10 -21.77 49.55 32.64
C ALA A 10 -20.89 48.67 31.73
N ALA A 11 -20.00 49.32 30.99
CA ALA A 11 -19.03 48.75 30.06
C ALA A 11 -17.62 48.72 30.67
N LEU A 12 -16.74 47.80 30.24
CA LEU A 12 -15.31 48.08 29.99
C LEU A 12 -14.59 46.94 29.23
N LEU A 13 -13.77 47.29 28.24
CA LEU A 13 -12.72 46.48 27.61
C LEU A 13 -11.47 46.40 28.52
N LEU A 14 -10.68 45.31 28.45
CA LEU A 14 -9.27 45.31 27.96
C LEU A 14 -8.56 43.93 28.01
N ALA A 15 -7.89 43.61 26.89
CA ALA A 15 -6.55 43.03 26.64
C ALA A 15 -5.94 41.79 27.37
N LEU A 16 -5.24 40.99 26.53
CA LEU A 16 -4.40 39.80 26.76
C LEU A 16 -3.13 40.01 27.63
N SER A 17 -2.63 38.93 28.26
CA SER A 17 -1.22 38.48 28.15
C SER A 17 -0.99 37.04 28.65
N LEU A 18 0.11 36.43 28.17
CA LEU A 18 0.47 35.00 28.08
C LEU A 18 1.12 34.36 29.34
N LEU A 19 0.87 33.03 29.53
CA LEU A 19 1.71 31.85 29.90
C LEU A 19 2.81 31.97 30.99
N PRO A 20 3.37 30.87 31.60
CA PRO A 20 3.19 29.44 31.35
C PRO A 20 2.95 28.59 32.63
N ALA A 21 2.56 27.33 32.49
CA ALA A 21 2.78 26.32 33.53
C ALA A 21 3.47 25.10 32.91
N HIS A 22 4.62 24.77 33.47
CA HIS A 22 5.52 23.71 33.05
C HIS A 22 4.89 22.32 33.21
N ALA A 23 5.33 21.42 32.34
CA ALA A 23 4.93 20.03 32.22
C ALA A 23 5.40 19.17 33.40
N GLN A 24 4.60 18.16 33.72
CA GLN A 24 5.05 16.94 34.38
C GLN A 24 4.36 15.72 33.72
N GLU A 25 5.18 14.75 33.32
CA GLU A 25 4.88 13.51 32.57
C GLU A 25 4.27 12.40 33.44
N PHE A 26 4.04 11.18 32.93
CA PHE A 26 2.90 10.62 32.19
C PHE A 26 2.66 9.22 32.77
N THR A 27 1.42 8.68 32.77
CA THR A 27 1.13 7.25 32.47
C THR A 27 -0.32 7.09 31.98
N ALA A 28 -0.54 6.16 31.05
CA ALA A 28 -1.69 6.08 30.14
C ALA A 28 -3.01 5.55 30.73
N THR A 29 -4.16 5.94 30.13
CA THR A 29 -5.13 5.04 29.45
C THR A 29 -6.51 5.71 29.23
N THR A 30 -6.75 6.17 28.00
CA THR A 30 -8.07 6.41 27.34
C THR A 30 -9.23 6.98 28.17
N ASP A 31 -9.04 8.15 28.78
CA ASP A 31 -10.14 9.08 29.08
C ASP A 31 -10.33 10.05 27.88
N PRO A 32 -11.49 10.05 27.20
CA PRO A 32 -11.77 10.94 26.06
C PRO A 32 -11.77 12.43 26.43
N ALA A 33 -11.73 12.80 27.72
CA ALA A 33 -11.59 14.19 28.18
C ALA A 33 -10.13 14.69 28.30
N ARG A 34 -9.11 13.81 28.23
CA ARG A 34 -7.71 14.18 28.52
C ARG A 34 -6.70 13.90 27.40
N ALA A 35 -7.13 13.35 26.27
CA ALA A 35 -6.23 13.04 25.16
C ALA A 35 -5.91 14.30 24.32
N GLN A 36 -4.82 15.00 24.62
CA GLN A 36 -4.20 15.94 23.66
C GLN A 36 -3.46 15.15 22.58
N ILE A 37 -4.22 14.48 21.69
CA ILE A 37 -3.66 13.85 20.50
C ILE A 37 -3.62 14.89 19.39
N THR A 38 -2.42 15.26 18.96
CA THR A 38 -2.24 16.02 17.72
C THR A 38 -2.51 15.09 16.56
N LEU A 39 -3.65 15.29 15.90
CA LEU A 39 -4.04 14.55 14.72
C LEU A 39 -3.58 15.30 13.46
N PRO A 40 -3.19 14.58 12.39
CA PRO A 40 -2.80 15.19 11.12
C PRO A 40 -3.79 16.23 10.60
N GLU A 41 -3.23 17.23 9.92
CA GLU A 41 -3.94 18.24 9.13
C GLU A 41 -3.54 18.08 7.66
N PRO A 42 -4.27 18.67 6.69
CA PRO A 42 -3.87 18.66 5.29
C PRO A 42 -2.47 19.28 5.11
N ALA A 43 -1.51 18.48 4.63
CA ALA A 43 -0.14 18.94 4.43
C ALA A 43 0.01 19.90 3.24
N LYS A 44 -0.85 19.76 2.24
CA LYS A 44 -0.89 20.57 1.02
C LYS A 44 -2.31 21.16 0.86
N PRO A 45 -2.60 22.36 1.38
CA PRO A 45 -3.96 22.91 1.44
C PRO A 45 -4.70 22.98 0.10
N ASP A 46 -3.95 23.17 -0.99
CA ASP A 46 -4.49 23.26 -2.36
C ASP A 46 -4.89 21.90 -2.97
N LEU A 47 -4.42 20.79 -2.39
CA LEU A 47 -4.81 19.45 -2.83
C LEU A 47 -6.12 19.01 -2.17
N PRO A 48 -6.93 18.19 -2.85
CA PRO A 48 -8.06 17.54 -2.20
C PRO A 48 -7.57 16.58 -1.11
N SER A 49 -8.42 16.32 -0.12
CA SER A 49 -8.11 15.46 1.02
C SER A 49 -9.01 14.22 1.03
N LEU A 50 -8.41 13.06 1.31
CA LEU A 50 -9.09 11.89 1.86
C LEU A 50 -8.98 11.97 3.39
N ILE A 51 -10.08 12.36 4.04
CA ILE A 51 -10.18 12.49 5.50
C ILE A 51 -10.77 11.20 6.06
N LEU A 52 -10.14 10.63 7.10
CA LEU A 52 -10.64 9.42 7.74
C LEU A 52 -11.14 9.75 9.15
N ILE A 53 -12.34 9.33 9.51
CA ILE A 53 -12.86 9.42 10.88
C ILE A 53 -13.27 8.04 11.37
N GLY A 54 -13.06 7.77 12.66
CA GLY A 54 -13.32 6.45 13.20
C GLY A 54 -12.66 6.19 14.55
N ASP A 55 -12.52 4.90 14.85
CA ASP A 55 -12.07 4.39 16.15
C ASP A 55 -10.62 3.83 16.14
N SER A 56 -10.29 2.95 17.10
CA SER A 56 -8.96 2.33 17.24
C SER A 56 -8.55 1.47 16.05
N THR A 57 -9.50 1.00 15.24
CA THR A 57 -9.23 0.18 14.06
C THR A 57 -8.94 1.02 12.81
N VAL A 58 -9.13 2.36 12.90
CA VAL A 58 -8.86 3.33 11.83
C VAL A 58 -7.69 4.25 12.17
N ARG A 59 -7.53 4.61 13.47
CA ARG A 59 -6.59 5.63 13.97
C ARG A 59 -5.19 5.58 13.36
N ASN A 60 -4.54 6.74 13.33
CA ASN A 60 -3.09 6.78 13.15
C ASN A 60 -2.42 6.05 14.31
N GLY A 61 -1.28 5.43 14.01
CA GLY A 61 -0.50 4.70 15.00
C GLY A 61 0.93 5.21 15.08
N ARG A 62 1.41 5.32 16.31
CA ARG A 62 2.64 4.64 16.73
C ARG A 62 2.16 3.35 17.40
N ASP A 63 3.05 2.50 17.92
CA ASP A 63 2.56 1.63 19.01
C ASP A 63 1.90 2.55 20.05
N ASP A 64 0.78 2.14 20.62
CA ASP A 64 -0.07 2.96 21.51
C ASP A 64 0.55 3.15 22.90
N GLY A 65 1.84 3.47 22.93
CA GLY A 65 2.67 3.53 24.13
C GLY A 65 3.12 2.15 24.60
N GLN A 66 2.94 1.10 23.79
CA GLN A 66 3.38 -0.25 24.11
C GLN A 66 4.89 -0.47 23.87
N GLY A 67 5.58 0.40 23.12
CA GLY A 67 6.99 0.24 22.75
C GLY A 67 7.27 -0.93 21.79
N LYS A 68 6.25 -1.43 21.08
CA LYS A 68 6.27 -2.66 20.27
C LYS A 68 6.46 -2.44 18.77
N GLY A 69 6.48 -1.20 18.28
CA GLY A 69 6.59 -0.93 16.85
C GLY A 69 5.53 -1.67 16.02
N ALA A 70 5.94 -2.41 14.99
CA ALA A 70 5.04 -3.10 14.06
C ALA A 70 4.17 -4.19 14.70
N GLU A 71 4.62 -4.76 15.84
CA GLU A 71 3.89 -5.79 16.60
C GLU A 71 2.83 -5.20 17.55
N GLY A 72 2.79 -3.87 17.71
CA GLY A 72 1.77 -3.15 18.47
C GLY A 72 0.40 -3.13 17.75
N GLN A 73 -0.59 -2.43 18.30
CA GLN A 73 -1.92 -2.32 17.69
C GLN A 73 -2.02 -1.15 16.70
N TRP A 74 -2.48 -1.43 15.48
CA TRP A 74 -2.55 -0.47 14.37
C TRP A 74 -3.94 -0.41 13.74
N GLY A 75 -4.35 0.80 13.36
CA GLY A 75 -5.54 1.04 12.55
C GLY A 75 -5.22 1.11 11.05
N TRP A 76 -6.13 0.65 10.20
CA TRP A 76 -5.92 0.58 8.75
C TRP A 76 -5.76 1.95 8.09
N GLY A 77 -6.29 3.01 8.71
CA GLY A 77 -6.14 4.37 8.20
C GLY A 77 -4.70 4.88 8.23
N ASN A 78 -3.79 4.19 8.94
CA ASN A 78 -2.37 4.52 8.94
C ASN A 78 -1.64 4.02 7.66
N PRO A 79 -1.66 2.72 7.32
CA PRO A 79 -0.98 2.22 6.11
C PRO A 79 -1.62 2.65 4.78
N ILE A 80 -2.87 3.14 4.76
CA ILE A 80 -3.57 3.47 3.50
C ILE A 80 -2.85 4.53 2.64
N ALA A 81 -2.10 5.44 3.26
CA ALA A 81 -1.32 6.46 2.56
C ALA A 81 -0.28 5.87 1.60
N ALA A 82 0.22 4.65 1.87
CA ALA A 82 1.18 3.97 1.01
C ALA A 82 0.60 3.54 -0.35
N TYR A 83 -0.72 3.58 -0.52
CA TYR A 83 -1.43 3.15 -1.73
C TYR A 83 -1.95 4.31 -2.58
N LEU A 84 -1.63 5.55 -2.19
CA LEU A 84 -2.10 6.77 -2.83
C LEU A 84 -0.93 7.71 -3.16
N ASP A 85 -1.06 8.49 -4.23
CA ASP A 85 -0.08 9.49 -4.64
C ASP A 85 -0.26 10.77 -3.82
N LEU A 86 0.59 10.95 -2.81
CA LEU A 86 0.56 12.10 -1.90
C LEU A 86 0.97 13.43 -2.57
N ASN A 87 1.31 13.42 -3.87
CA ASN A 87 1.43 14.64 -4.68
C ASN A 87 0.11 15.09 -5.30
N LYS A 88 -0.93 14.24 -5.27
CA LYS A 88 -2.25 14.52 -5.84
C LYS A 88 -3.36 14.57 -4.79
N ILE A 89 -3.13 13.99 -3.61
CA ILE A 89 -4.12 13.97 -2.52
C ILE A 89 -3.44 14.09 -1.15
N ASN A 90 -4.10 14.71 -0.18
CA ASN A 90 -3.76 14.56 1.23
C ASN A 90 -4.45 13.31 1.82
N VAL A 91 -3.77 12.57 2.68
CA VAL A 91 -4.41 11.55 3.52
C VAL A 91 -4.42 12.07 4.96
N VAL A 92 -5.60 12.43 5.46
CA VAL A 92 -5.78 13.12 6.74
C VAL A 92 -6.59 12.24 7.67
N ASN A 93 -5.91 11.31 8.33
CA ASN A 93 -6.56 10.41 9.25
C ASN A 93 -6.80 11.11 10.60
N ARG A 94 -8.06 11.27 10.96
CA ARG A 94 -8.55 11.97 12.15
C ARG A 94 -9.23 11.00 13.13
N ALA A 95 -9.13 9.70 12.91
CA ALA A 95 -9.71 8.69 13.78
C ALA A 95 -8.97 8.61 15.13
N VAL A 96 -9.71 8.26 16.19
CA VAL A 96 -9.20 8.27 17.57
C VAL A 96 -9.59 6.97 18.28
N GLY A 97 -8.61 6.32 18.89
CA GLY A 97 -8.82 5.09 19.64
C GLY A 97 -9.83 5.22 20.76
N GLY A 98 -10.69 4.22 20.91
CA GLY A 98 -11.66 4.13 22.01
C GLY A 98 -12.96 4.93 21.82
N LEU A 99 -13.05 5.79 20.80
CA LEU A 99 -14.25 6.60 20.54
C LEU A 99 -15.30 5.84 19.71
N SER A 100 -16.56 6.17 19.93
CA SER A 100 -17.72 5.74 19.13
C SER A 100 -18.20 6.86 18.21
N SER A 101 -19.18 6.58 17.35
CA SER A 101 -19.80 7.63 16.51
C SER A 101 -20.36 8.79 17.34
N ARG A 102 -20.85 8.50 18.55
CA ARG A 102 -21.28 9.46 19.59
C ARG A 102 -20.12 10.20 20.22
N THR A 103 -19.16 9.50 20.83
CA THR A 103 -18.13 10.16 21.65
C THR A 103 -17.11 10.92 20.80
N TYR A 104 -16.96 10.57 19.53
CA TYR A 104 -16.21 11.40 18.58
C TYR A 104 -16.82 12.82 18.42
N ARG A 105 -18.15 12.95 18.55
CA ARG A 105 -18.84 14.26 18.58
C ARG A 105 -18.78 14.89 19.95
N SER A 106 -19.22 14.19 21.00
CA SER A 106 -19.35 14.80 22.33
C SER A 106 -18.01 15.20 22.95
N SER A 107 -16.90 14.58 22.52
CA SER A 107 -15.53 14.99 22.89
C SER A 107 -14.91 16.04 21.95
N GLY A 108 -15.70 16.61 21.02
CA GLY A 108 -15.32 17.71 20.15
C GLY A 108 -14.33 17.36 19.02
N HIS A 109 -14.05 16.07 18.76
CA HIS A 109 -13.14 15.69 17.67
C HIS A 109 -13.75 16.00 16.31
N TRP A 110 -15.07 15.83 16.15
CA TRP A 110 -15.76 16.26 14.94
C TRP A 110 -15.66 17.77 14.70
N GLU A 111 -15.87 18.58 15.73
CA GLU A 111 -15.74 20.05 15.65
C GLU A 111 -14.33 20.49 15.26
N ARG A 112 -13.30 19.75 15.70
CA ARG A 112 -11.90 20.00 15.29
C ARG A 112 -11.57 19.44 13.90
N THR A 113 -12.35 18.53 13.35
CA THR A 113 -12.11 17.93 12.03
C THR A 113 -12.84 18.69 10.92
N LYS A 114 -14.06 19.17 11.19
CA LYS A 114 -14.88 19.92 10.23
C LYS A 114 -14.18 21.06 9.50
N PRO A 115 -13.36 21.90 10.15
CA PRO A 115 -12.69 23.02 9.47
C PRO A 115 -11.74 22.61 8.35
N PHE A 116 -11.30 21.35 8.31
CA PHE A 116 -10.42 20.82 7.25
C PHE A 116 -11.17 20.29 6.03
N ILE A 117 -12.50 20.13 6.12
CA ILE A 117 -13.31 19.56 5.05
C ILE A 117 -13.70 20.69 4.09
N LYS A 118 -13.32 20.55 2.81
CA LYS A 118 -13.70 21.50 1.75
C LYS A 118 -14.33 20.78 0.55
N LYS A 119 -14.91 21.59 -0.35
CA LYS A 119 -15.48 21.11 -1.60
C LYS A 119 -14.47 20.27 -2.39
N GLY A 120 -14.88 19.08 -2.81
CA GLY A 120 -14.03 18.14 -3.55
C GLY A 120 -13.19 17.20 -2.68
N ASP A 121 -13.26 17.30 -1.36
CA ASP A 121 -12.68 16.29 -0.45
C ASP A 121 -13.59 15.06 -0.32
N TRP A 122 -13.03 13.99 0.24
CA TRP A 122 -13.73 12.77 0.61
C TRP A 122 -13.57 12.49 2.09
N VAL A 123 -14.64 12.03 2.74
CA VAL A 123 -14.61 11.66 4.17
C VAL A 123 -15.08 10.23 4.33
N VAL A 124 -14.16 9.33 4.68
CA VAL A 124 -14.46 7.93 5.00
C VAL A 124 -14.69 7.80 6.50
N MET A 125 -15.86 7.28 6.87
CA MET A 125 -16.23 7.08 8.27
C MET A 125 -16.41 5.60 8.59
N GLN A 126 -15.73 5.13 9.65
CA GLN A 126 -15.90 3.78 10.19
C GLN A 126 -16.02 3.82 11.72
N PHE A 127 -17.18 3.38 12.21
CA PHE A 127 -17.51 3.24 13.63
C PHE A 127 -18.22 1.91 13.87
N GLY A 128 -18.56 1.59 15.13
CA GLY A 128 -19.38 0.43 15.48
C GLY A 128 -18.82 -0.43 16.61
N HIS A 129 -17.50 -0.58 16.73
CA HIS A 129 -16.92 -1.44 17.78
C HIS A 129 -17.19 -0.89 19.17
N ASN A 130 -17.05 0.42 19.34
CA ASN A 130 -17.23 1.10 20.62
C ASN A 130 -18.70 1.46 20.86
N ASP A 131 -19.44 1.74 19.79
CA ASP A 131 -20.89 1.97 19.76
C ASP A 131 -21.69 0.80 20.36
N ALA A 132 -21.16 -0.42 20.26
CA ALA A 132 -21.76 -1.63 20.83
C ALA A 132 -21.72 -1.71 22.38
N SER A 133 -21.05 -0.76 23.05
CA SER A 133 -20.99 -0.69 24.52
C SER A 133 -22.37 -0.35 25.12
N PRO A 134 -22.57 -0.50 26.44
CA PRO A 134 -23.77 0.01 27.12
C PRO A 134 -23.99 1.51 26.81
N VAL A 135 -25.26 1.89 26.65
CA VAL A 135 -25.67 3.28 26.33
C VAL A 135 -25.21 4.25 27.41
N ASN A 136 -25.25 3.81 28.67
CA ASN A 136 -24.83 4.59 29.82
C ASN A 136 -24.05 3.71 30.79
N ASP A 137 -22.84 4.13 31.15
CA ASP A 137 -21.96 3.48 32.11
C ASP A 137 -21.03 4.53 32.73
N ASN A 138 -20.41 4.21 33.87
CA ASN A 138 -19.52 5.14 34.60
C ASN A 138 -18.03 4.97 34.23
N SER A 139 -17.72 4.20 33.18
CA SER A 139 -16.35 3.89 32.78
C SER A 139 -15.91 4.64 31.52
N ARG A 140 -16.73 4.61 30.48
CA ARG A 140 -16.45 5.14 29.14
C ARG A 140 -17.66 5.82 28.50
N ALA A 141 -18.89 5.47 28.91
CA ALA A 141 -20.15 6.08 28.49
C ALA A 141 -20.27 6.29 26.96
N ARG A 142 -19.92 5.26 26.17
CA ARG A 142 -19.69 5.39 24.71
C ARG A 142 -20.69 4.66 23.83
N GLY A 143 -21.60 3.89 24.40
CA GLY A 143 -22.63 3.18 23.64
C GLY A 143 -23.62 4.11 22.96
N VAL A 144 -24.30 3.58 21.95
CA VAL A 144 -25.38 4.27 21.22
C VAL A 144 -26.65 3.42 21.22
N LEU A 145 -27.79 4.02 20.88
CA LEU A 145 -29.00 3.26 20.67
C LEU A 145 -28.87 2.37 19.43
N ARG A 146 -29.43 1.18 19.51
CA ARG A 146 -29.36 0.17 18.44
C ARG A 146 -30.33 0.54 17.32
N GLY A 147 -29.91 0.33 16.07
CA GLY A 147 -30.76 0.53 14.90
C GLY A 147 -30.34 1.69 14.01
N THR A 148 -31.12 1.88 12.95
CA THR A 148 -30.93 2.98 11.99
C THR A 148 -31.97 4.08 12.16
N GLY A 149 -33.06 3.90 12.90
CA GLY A 149 -34.14 4.88 13.00
C GLY A 149 -33.77 6.21 13.69
N PRO A 150 -34.71 7.14 13.85
CA PRO A 150 -34.48 8.46 14.44
C PRO A 150 -34.55 8.47 15.98
N GLU A 151 -34.59 7.31 16.62
CA GLU A 151 -34.81 7.18 18.05
C GLU A 151 -33.70 7.87 18.87
N LYS A 152 -34.10 8.40 20.02
CA LYS A 152 -33.22 9.06 20.98
C LYS A 152 -33.68 8.79 22.41
N GLU A 153 -32.74 8.90 23.35
CA GLU A 153 -32.96 8.72 24.78
C GLU A 153 -32.20 9.79 25.54
N ASP A 154 -32.87 10.48 26.47
CA ASP A 154 -32.21 11.42 27.38
C ASP A 154 -31.72 10.67 28.62
N ILE A 155 -30.42 10.77 28.89
CA ILE A 155 -29.77 10.11 30.02
C ILE A 155 -29.16 11.15 30.96
N ASN A 156 -28.99 10.78 32.23
CA ASN A 156 -27.96 11.40 33.06
C ASN A 156 -26.67 10.60 32.88
N ASN A 157 -25.68 11.17 32.18
CA ASN A 157 -24.46 10.46 31.83
C ASN A 157 -23.68 10.11 33.11
N LEU A 158 -23.53 8.81 33.39
CA LEU A 158 -22.92 8.32 34.63
C LEU A 158 -21.42 8.63 34.74
N LEU A 159 -20.74 8.89 33.62
CA LEU A 159 -19.33 9.27 33.60
C LEU A 159 -19.15 10.78 33.86
N THR A 160 -19.99 11.63 33.28
CA THR A 160 -19.83 13.10 33.36
C THR A 160 -20.72 13.78 34.39
N GLY A 161 -21.75 13.09 34.89
CA GLY A 161 -22.78 13.64 35.77
C GLY A 161 -23.70 14.67 35.10
N LYS A 162 -23.70 14.77 33.77
CA LYS A 162 -24.46 15.77 33.00
C LYS A 162 -25.60 15.12 32.22
N PRO A 163 -26.72 15.83 32.01
CA PRO A 163 -27.74 15.41 31.04
C PRO A 163 -27.17 15.30 29.63
N GLU A 164 -27.52 14.26 28.89
CA GLU A 164 -27.12 14.03 27.51
C GLU A 164 -28.22 13.32 26.71
N THR A 165 -28.46 13.73 25.47
CA THR A 165 -29.33 13.00 24.53
C THR A 165 -28.50 12.04 23.68
N VAL A 166 -28.82 10.75 23.74
CA VAL A 166 -28.18 9.69 22.95
C VAL A 166 -29.08 9.30 21.79
N TYR A 167 -28.50 9.14 20.59
CA TYR A 167 -29.23 8.75 19.38
C TYR A 167 -28.89 7.33 18.94
N THR A 168 -29.62 6.82 17.95
CA THR A 168 -29.22 5.58 17.28
C THR A 168 -27.90 5.71 16.53
N TYR A 169 -27.25 4.58 16.29
CA TYR A 169 -26.09 4.49 15.41
C TYR A 169 -26.35 5.14 14.04
N GLY A 170 -27.49 4.82 13.41
CA GLY A 170 -27.81 5.41 12.11
C GLY A 170 -28.05 6.91 12.14
N ALA A 171 -28.67 7.43 13.20
CA ALA A 171 -28.83 8.88 13.36
C ALA A 171 -27.49 9.61 13.47
N TYR A 172 -26.50 9.06 14.21
CA TYR A 172 -25.16 9.64 14.25
C TYR A 172 -24.47 9.63 12.89
N LEU A 173 -24.52 8.51 12.15
CA LEU A 173 -23.94 8.42 10.80
C LEU A 173 -24.58 9.43 9.84
N ARG A 174 -25.91 9.56 9.82
CA ARG A 174 -26.61 10.57 9.01
C ARG A 174 -26.18 11.99 9.34
N GLY A 175 -25.98 12.29 10.63
CA GLY A 175 -25.47 13.59 11.06
C GLY A 175 -24.11 13.91 10.42
N TYR A 176 -23.19 12.94 10.38
CA TYR A 176 -21.90 13.14 9.71
C TYR A 176 -22.10 13.34 8.21
N ILE A 177 -22.88 12.49 7.56
CA ILE A 177 -23.17 12.56 6.12
C ILE A 177 -23.74 13.93 5.73
N ALA A 178 -24.71 14.44 6.49
CA ALA A 178 -25.33 15.74 6.26
C ALA A 178 -24.32 16.89 6.36
N GLU A 179 -23.48 16.90 7.40
CA GLU A 179 -22.48 17.94 7.60
C GLU A 179 -21.34 17.88 6.57
N ILE A 180 -20.94 16.67 6.14
CA ILE A 180 -19.95 16.48 5.06
C ILE A 180 -20.48 17.01 3.73
N ARG A 181 -21.74 16.71 3.40
CA ARG A 181 -22.42 17.25 2.21
C ARG A 181 -22.54 18.77 2.25
N ALA A 182 -22.88 19.33 3.42
CA ALA A 182 -22.96 20.78 3.61
C ALA A 182 -21.62 21.48 3.35
N ALA A 183 -20.49 20.81 3.63
CA ALA A 183 -19.15 21.30 3.29
C ALA A 183 -18.75 21.09 1.81
N GLY A 184 -19.61 20.47 0.99
CA GLY A 184 -19.35 20.17 -0.42
C GLY A 184 -18.43 18.97 -0.65
N ALA A 185 -18.18 18.16 0.38
CA ALA A 185 -17.36 16.96 0.30
C ALA A 185 -18.21 15.70 0.09
N THR A 186 -17.55 14.60 -0.29
CA THR A 186 -18.19 13.31 -0.57
C THR A 186 -18.10 12.41 0.67
N PRO A 187 -19.22 12.09 1.35
CA PRO A 187 -19.24 11.12 2.44
C PRO A 187 -19.14 9.68 1.92
N VAL A 188 -18.40 8.84 2.64
CA VAL A 188 -18.24 7.41 2.36
C VAL A 188 -18.40 6.65 3.67
N VAL A 189 -19.26 5.64 3.69
CA VAL A 189 -19.47 4.79 4.86
C VAL A 189 -18.66 3.51 4.70
N CYS A 190 -17.86 3.18 5.72
CA CYS A 190 -17.08 1.94 5.78
C CYS A 190 -17.55 1.13 6.99
N SER A 191 -17.91 -0.13 6.80
CA SER A 191 -18.30 -1.00 7.91
C SER A 191 -17.12 -1.25 8.87
N PRO A 192 -17.35 -1.50 10.17
CA PRO A 192 -16.29 -1.88 11.09
C PRO A 192 -15.57 -3.17 10.65
N VAL A 193 -14.27 -3.27 10.98
CA VAL A 193 -13.44 -4.45 10.65
C VAL A 193 -14.07 -5.73 11.20
N ILE A 194 -13.87 -6.84 10.49
CA ILE A 194 -14.33 -8.14 10.98
C ILE A 194 -13.54 -8.55 12.23
N ARG A 195 -14.23 -9.17 13.18
CA ARG A 195 -13.55 -9.78 14.33
C ARG A 195 -12.96 -11.12 13.91
N LYS A 196 -11.76 -11.45 14.39
CA LYS A 196 -11.17 -12.79 14.23
C LYS A 196 -11.86 -13.80 15.16
N ARG A 197 -13.11 -14.14 14.85
CA ARG A 197 -13.90 -15.17 15.53
C ARG A 197 -14.33 -16.18 14.47
N TRP A 198 -14.13 -17.45 14.76
CA TRP A 198 -14.40 -18.54 13.83
C TRP A 198 -15.62 -19.32 14.30
N GLU A 199 -16.42 -19.78 13.35
CA GLU A 199 -17.45 -20.78 13.61
C GLU A 199 -16.81 -22.08 14.12
N ALA A 200 -17.64 -23.01 14.61
CA ALA A 200 -17.16 -24.27 15.18
C ALA A 200 -16.32 -25.11 14.19
N ASP A 201 -16.53 -24.94 12.88
CA ASP A 201 -15.77 -25.61 11.82
C ASP A 201 -14.33 -25.08 11.66
N GLY A 202 -14.01 -23.91 12.22
CA GLY A 202 -12.71 -23.25 12.05
C GLY A 202 -12.42 -22.76 10.63
N VAL A 203 -13.41 -22.83 9.73
CA VAL A 203 -13.31 -22.44 8.32
C VAL A 203 -14.04 -21.13 8.06
N LYS A 204 -15.21 -20.94 8.65
CA LYS A 204 -16.01 -19.71 8.48
C LYS A 204 -15.74 -18.69 9.58
N VAL A 205 -15.68 -17.42 9.20
CA VAL A 205 -15.57 -16.32 10.15
C VAL A 205 -16.97 -15.88 10.59
N MET A 206 -17.17 -15.75 11.90
CA MET A 206 -18.45 -15.36 12.48
C MET A 206 -18.81 -13.91 12.11
N ARG A 207 -19.81 -13.74 11.27
CA ARG A 207 -20.38 -12.43 10.90
C ARG A 207 -21.42 -11.93 11.91
N ALA A 208 -21.96 -12.83 12.74
CA ALA A 208 -23.07 -12.58 13.67
C ALA A 208 -22.72 -11.66 14.88
N GLY A 209 -21.58 -10.95 14.85
CA GLY A 209 -21.03 -10.19 15.98
C GLY A 209 -21.64 -8.81 16.26
N GLY A 210 -22.63 -8.36 15.48
CA GLY A 210 -23.37 -7.12 15.76
C GLY A 210 -23.86 -6.43 14.49
N ASN A 211 -25.13 -6.01 14.49
CA ASN A 211 -25.82 -5.37 13.37
C ASN A 211 -25.18 -4.05 12.89
N PHE A 212 -24.04 -3.60 13.43
CA PHE A 212 -23.41 -2.33 13.05
C PHE A 212 -22.90 -2.29 11.61
N ALA A 213 -22.36 -3.40 11.09
CA ALA A 213 -22.00 -3.49 9.67
C ALA A 213 -23.24 -3.40 8.78
N ALA A 214 -24.29 -4.15 9.11
CA ALA A 214 -25.57 -4.12 8.40
C ALA A 214 -26.27 -2.74 8.50
N TRP A 215 -26.25 -2.10 9.68
CA TRP A 215 -26.80 -0.76 9.87
C TRP A 215 -25.98 0.31 9.15
N ALA A 216 -24.66 0.18 9.08
CA ALA A 216 -23.81 1.05 8.26
C ALA A 216 -24.17 0.91 6.77
N ALA A 217 -24.33 -0.32 6.28
CA ALA A 217 -24.77 -0.60 4.91
C ALA A 217 -26.16 0.00 4.63
N GLU A 218 -27.10 -0.21 5.54
CA GLU A 218 -28.47 0.29 5.42
C GLU A 218 -28.51 1.82 5.43
N VAL A 219 -27.76 2.50 6.30
CA VAL A 219 -27.64 3.97 6.28
C VAL A 219 -27.00 4.44 4.99
N ALA A 220 -25.94 3.77 4.51
CA ALA A 220 -25.27 4.15 3.27
C ALA A 220 -26.23 4.08 2.07
N LYS A 221 -27.06 3.02 2.03
CA LYS A 221 -28.13 2.85 1.05
C LYS A 221 -29.21 3.92 1.18
N GLN A 222 -29.72 4.17 2.38
CA GLN A 222 -30.76 5.19 2.64
C GLN A 222 -30.30 6.59 2.25
N GLU A 223 -29.04 6.91 2.54
CA GLU A 223 -28.45 8.20 2.24
C GLU A 223 -27.91 8.29 0.81
N ASN A 224 -27.90 7.20 0.03
CA ASN A 224 -27.28 7.12 -1.29
C ASN A 224 -25.82 7.63 -1.29
N VAL A 225 -24.99 7.01 -0.44
CA VAL A 225 -23.55 7.26 -0.35
C VAL A 225 -22.79 5.96 -0.58
N ALA A 226 -21.52 6.07 -1.02
CA ALA A 226 -20.68 4.90 -1.25
C ALA A 226 -20.51 4.09 0.05
N PHE A 227 -20.55 2.76 -0.10
CA PHE A 227 -20.37 1.81 0.99
C PHE A 227 -19.17 0.89 0.73
N ILE A 228 -18.29 0.78 1.73
CA ILE A 228 -17.18 -0.16 1.74
C ILE A 228 -17.49 -1.23 2.78
N ASP A 229 -17.77 -2.44 2.30
CA ASP A 229 -18.07 -3.60 3.15
C ASP A 229 -16.79 -4.29 3.65
N LEU A 230 -15.99 -3.55 4.41
CA LEU A 230 -14.76 -4.06 5.01
C LEU A 230 -15.02 -5.27 5.93
N ASN A 231 -16.22 -5.39 6.49
CA ASN A 231 -16.60 -6.50 7.34
C ASN A 231 -16.71 -7.80 6.53
N GLU A 232 -17.51 -7.80 5.45
CA GLU A 232 -17.66 -9.00 4.62
C GLU A 232 -16.36 -9.34 3.89
N TRP A 233 -15.68 -8.33 3.32
CA TRP A 233 -14.45 -8.59 2.58
C TRP A 233 -13.32 -9.03 3.49
N GLY A 234 -13.25 -8.51 4.72
CA GLY A 234 -12.34 -9.01 5.74
C GLY A 234 -12.63 -10.47 6.10
N ALA A 235 -13.91 -10.84 6.24
CA ALA A 235 -14.31 -12.21 6.53
C ALA A 235 -13.87 -13.15 5.41
N LEU A 236 -14.22 -12.85 4.15
CA LEU A 236 -13.80 -13.64 2.98
C LEU A 236 -12.28 -13.75 2.88
N ARG A 237 -11.56 -12.66 3.18
CA ARG A 237 -10.09 -12.65 3.17
C ARG A 237 -9.52 -13.60 4.23
N TYR A 238 -10.06 -13.54 5.44
CA TYR A 238 -9.63 -14.42 6.54
C TYR A 238 -9.94 -15.88 6.23
N GLU A 239 -11.13 -16.19 5.71
CA GLU A 239 -11.52 -17.55 5.29
C GLU A 239 -10.56 -18.11 4.23
N ALA A 240 -10.19 -17.31 3.23
CA ALA A 240 -9.26 -17.73 2.19
C ALA A 240 -7.83 -17.98 2.71
N LEU A 241 -7.43 -17.27 3.75
CA LEU A 241 -6.12 -17.39 4.40
C LEU A 241 -6.05 -18.54 5.41
N GLY A 242 -7.17 -18.85 6.03
CA GLY A 242 -7.25 -19.80 7.13
C GLY A 242 -6.78 -19.25 8.47
N LYS A 243 -7.23 -19.91 9.55
CA LYS A 243 -7.07 -19.47 10.94
C LYS A 243 -5.63 -19.23 11.36
N GLU A 244 -4.72 -20.12 11.00
CA GLU A 244 -3.30 -20.02 11.42
C GLU A 244 -2.60 -18.79 10.82
N ALA A 245 -2.87 -18.47 9.55
CA ALA A 245 -2.29 -17.30 8.91
C ALA A 245 -2.86 -15.99 9.50
N VAL A 246 -4.18 -15.96 9.74
CA VAL A 246 -4.87 -14.80 10.30
C VAL A 246 -4.42 -14.50 11.73
N GLU A 247 -3.95 -15.49 12.48
CA GLU A 247 -3.44 -15.29 13.84
C GLU A 247 -2.26 -14.32 13.90
N LYS A 248 -1.44 -14.32 12.84
CA LYS A 248 -0.28 -13.44 12.67
C LYS A 248 -0.67 -11.97 12.39
N PHE A 249 -1.95 -11.68 12.18
CA PHE A 249 -2.44 -10.32 11.91
C PHE A 249 -2.80 -9.55 13.17
N PHE A 250 -2.62 -10.18 14.34
CA PHE A 250 -2.94 -9.65 15.65
C PHE A 250 -1.68 -9.73 16.53
N PRO A 251 -1.58 -8.90 17.59
CA PRO A 251 -0.45 -8.96 18.50
C PRO A 251 -0.30 -10.36 19.12
N ALA A 252 0.87 -10.98 18.94
CA ALA A 252 1.13 -12.36 19.37
C ALA A 252 1.04 -12.54 20.89
N ASP A 253 1.30 -11.47 21.66
CA ASP A 253 1.22 -11.49 23.12
C ASP A 253 -0.20 -11.28 23.66
N MET A 254 -1.19 -11.10 22.77
CA MET A 254 -2.60 -10.99 23.11
C MET A 254 -3.43 -12.04 22.35
N PRO A 255 -3.29 -13.34 22.67
CA PRO A 255 -3.95 -14.41 21.92
C PRO A 255 -5.50 -14.34 21.94
N GLN A 256 -6.06 -13.59 22.89
CA GLN A 256 -7.51 -13.36 23.01
C GLN A 256 -8.00 -12.15 22.19
N GLU A 257 -7.08 -11.38 21.59
CA GLU A 257 -7.42 -10.20 20.79
C GLU A 257 -8.12 -10.63 19.50
N THR A 258 -9.26 -9.98 19.24
CA THR A 258 -10.13 -10.32 18.09
C THR A 258 -10.47 -9.11 17.23
N VAL A 259 -10.10 -7.90 17.63
CA VAL A 259 -10.45 -6.63 16.98
C VAL A 259 -9.20 -5.90 16.50
N HIS A 260 -8.23 -5.69 17.38
CA HIS A 260 -7.10 -4.82 17.09
C HIS A 260 -5.98 -5.58 16.39
N THR A 261 -5.79 -5.26 15.11
CA THR A 261 -4.72 -5.84 14.30
C THR A 261 -3.36 -5.26 14.64
N ASN A 262 -2.29 -6.01 14.36
CA ASN A 262 -0.95 -5.45 14.25
C ASN A 262 -0.76 -4.68 12.93
N TRP A 263 0.45 -4.21 12.62
CA TRP A 263 0.71 -3.46 11.38
C TRP A 263 0.28 -4.25 10.15
N LEU A 264 0.53 -5.55 10.16
CA LEU A 264 0.18 -6.45 9.08
C LEU A 264 -1.34 -6.52 8.86
N GLY A 265 -2.12 -6.82 9.90
CA GLY A 265 -3.57 -6.87 9.76
C GLY A 265 -4.16 -5.50 9.37
N ALA A 266 -3.57 -4.40 9.86
CA ALA A 266 -3.96 -3.05 9.46
C ALA A 266 -3.71 -2.78 7.97
N ALA A 267 -2.57 -3.25 7.43
CA ALA A 267 -2.25 -3.13 6.02
C ALA A 267 -3.22 -3.95 5.15
N ILE A 268 -3.59 -5.16 5.56
CA ILE A 268 -4.58 -5.99 4.84
C ILE A 268 -5.94 -5.28 4.81
N ASN A 269 -6.40 -4.77 5.95
CA ASN A 269 -7.64 -4.00 6.02
C ASN A 269 -7.57 -2.75 5.11
N ALA A 270 -6.43 -2.06 5.05
CA ALA A 270 -6.25 -0.92 4.17
C ALA A 270 -6.29 -1.29 2.68
N GLN A 271 -5.77 -2.46 2.28
CA GLN A 271 -5.88 -2.95 0.90
C GLN A 271 -7.34 -3.19 0.52
N LEU A 272 -8.14 -3.79 1.41
CA LEU A 272 -9.57 -3.99 1.21
C LEU A 272 -10.33 -2.66 1.11
N VAL A 273 -9.97 -1.67 1.93
CA VAL A 273 -10.53 -0.31 1.81
C VAL A 273 -10.17 0.34 0.46
N ILE A 274 -8.92 0.20 -0.01
CA ILE A 274 -8.53 0.71 -1.35
C ILE A 274 -9.34 0.02 -2.45
N ALA A 275 -9.50 -1.30 -2.38
CA ALA A 275 -10.36 -2.03 -3.30
C ALA A 275 -11.80 -1.49 -3.28
N GLY A 276 -12.31 -1.14 -2.10
CA GLY A 276 -13.65 -0.58 -1.92
C GLY A 276 -13.77 0.82 -2.52
N LEU A 277 -12.77 1.67 -2.31
CA LEU A 277 -12.70 3.00 -2.92
C LEU A 277 -12.66 2.91 -4.45
N ILE A 278 -11.90 1.96 -5.00
CA ILE A 278 -11.80 1.71 -6.44
C ILE A 278 -13.14 1.21 -7.00
N GLN A 279 -13.73 0.19 -6.38
CA GLN A 279 -15.00 -0.41 -6.83
C GLN A 279 -16.12 0.63 -6.87
N ASN A 280 -16.18 1.49 -5.85
CA ASN A 280 -17.18 2.55 -5.75
C ASN A 280 -16.80 3.82 -6.53
N LYS A 281 -15.65 3.84 -7.23
CA LYS A 281 -15.13 5.01 -7.98
C LYS A 281 -15.11 6.28 -7.14
N VAL A 282 -14.70 6.14 -5.86
CA VAL A 282 -14.70 7.25 -4.90
C VAL A 282 -13.66 8.28 -5.28
N LEU A 283 -12.41 7.85 -5.51
CA LEU A 283 -11.30 8.74 -5.85
C LEU A 283 -10.99 8.70 -7.34
N PRO A 284 -10.37 9.76 -7.91
CA PRO A 284 -9.86 9.72 -9.27
C PRO A 284 -8.81 8.62 -9.46
N ASP A 285 -8.89 7.88 -10.56
CA ASP A 285 -8.00 6.73 -10.83
C ASP A 285 -6.51 7.08 -10.75
N ALA A 286 -6.14 8.29 -11.16
CA ALA A 286 -4.77 8.78 -11.18
C ALA A 286 -4.12 8.95 -9.79
N VAL A 287 -4.91 8.85 -8.70
CA VAL A 287 -4.44 8.94 -7.32
C VAL A 287 -3.93 7.59 -6.80
N TYR A 288 -4.41 6.46 -7.34
CA TYR A 288 -3.99 5.14 -6.85
C TYR A 288 -2.59 4.78 -7.36
N THR A 289 -1.68 4.50 -6.42
CA THR A 289 -0.32 4.04 -6.74
C THR A 289 -0.22 2.51 -6.75
N ARG A 290 -1.21 1.84 -6.17
CA ARG A 290 -1.40 0.39 -6.19
C ARG A 290 -2.89 0.07 -6.19
N ARG A 291 -3.30 -0.93 -6.98
CA ARG A 291 -4.70 -1.36 -7.10
C ARG A 291 -4.89 -2.76 -6.54
N PHE A 292 -6.02 -2.97 -5.89
CA PHE A 292 -6.40 -4.23 -5.27
C PHE A 292 -7.81 -4.61 -5.73
N ALA A 293 -8.02 -5.89 -6.00
CA ALA A 293 -9.33 -6.46 -6.26
C ALA A 293 -10.12 -6.63 -4.93
N PRO A 294 -11.45 -6.84 -4.97
CA PRO A 294 -12.28 -7.01 -3.77
C PRO A 294 -11.86 -8.13 -2.81
N ASP A 295 -11.12 -9.13 -3.30
CA ASP A 295 -10.51 -10.20 -2.49
C ASP A 295 -9.20 -9.76 -1.81
N GLY A 296 -8.83 -8.48 -1.94
CA GLY A 296 -7.58 -7.89 -1.46
C GLY A 296 -6.38 -8.18 -2.34
N SER A 297 -6.52 -8.93 -3.44
CA SER A 297 -5.38 -9.30 -4.28
C SER A 297 -4.84 -8.13 -5.10
N ASP A 298 -3.52 -8.06 -5.25
CA ASP A 298 -2.86 -7.07 -6.11
C ASP A 298 -3.27 -7.30 -7.57
N GLU A 299 -3.81 -6.28 -8.25
CA GLU A 299 -4.33 -6.43 -9.61
C GLU A 299 -3.24 -6.67 -10.67
N ARG A 300 -1.95 -6.47 -10.38
CA ARG A 300 -0.89 -6.67 -11.38
C ARG A 300 -0.92 -8.11 -11.91
N PRO A 301 -0.93 -8.33 -13.23
CA PRO A 301 -1.07 -9.67 -13.80
C PRO A 301 0.18 -10.53 -13.53
N VAL A 302 -0.03 -11.83 -13.29
CA VAL A 302 1.03 -12.84 -13.28
C VAL A 302 0.79 -13.75 -14.48
N VAL A 303 1.76 -13.81 -15.39
CA VAL A 303 1.66 -14.68 -16.57
C VAL A 303 1.77 -16.14 -16.13
N ASP A 304 1.00 -17.07 -16.70
CA ASP A 304 1.22 -18.50 -16.42
C ASP A 304 2.57 -18.94 -17.03
N ALA A 305 3.53 -19.33 -16.18
CA ALA A 305 4.85 -19.75 -16.65
C ALA A 305 4.74 -20.92 -17.64
N ARG A 306 3.83 -21.86 -17.41
CA ARG A 306 3.71 -23.07 -18.26
C ARG A 306 3.36 -22.73 -19.71
N LYS A 307 2.83 -21.53 -19.97
CA LYS A 307 2.44 -21.04 -21.30
C LYS A 307 3.52 -20.19 -21.99
N VAL A 308 4.58 -19.80 -21.28
CA VAL A 308 5.67 -19.00 -21.86
C VAL A 308 6.86 -19.91 -22.13
N LYS A 309 7.18 -20.08 -23.42
CA LYS A 309 8.32 -20.85 -23.88
C LYS A 309 9.61 -20.16 -23.43
N VAL A 310 10.56 -20.96 -22.95
CA VAL A 310 11.93 -20.48 -22.65
C VAL A 310 12.58 -20.11 -23.98
N GLU A 311 13.04 -18.86 -24.10
CA GLU A 311 13.71 -18.40 -25.30
C GLU A 311 15.11 -19.01 -25.37
N ALA A 312 15.48 -19.51 -26.55
CA ALA A 312 16.74 -20.17 -26.81
C ALA A 312 17.58 -19.38 -27.81
N PRO A 313 18.92 -19.47 -27.75
CA PRO A 313 19.81 -18.87 -28.75
C PRO A 313 19.43 -19.28 -30.17
N ARG A 314 19.42 -18.32 -31.09
CA ARG A 314 19.16 -18.58 -32.52
C ARG A 314 20.31 -19.38 -33.15
N ASP A 315 21.55 -19.03 -32.81
CA ASP A 315 22.74 -19.78 -33.18
C ASP A 315 23.54 -20.16 -31.92
N PRO A 316 23.55 -21.43 -31.50
CA PRO A 316 24.24 -21.85 -30.28
C PRO A 316 25.78 -21.70 -30.36
N LYS A 317 26.36 -21.46 -31.54
CA LYS A 317 27.81 -21.23 -31.71
C LYS A 317 28.22 -19.79 -31.35
N LEU A 318 27.28 -18.85 -31.39
CA LEU A 318 27.54 -17.46 -31.04
C LEU A 318 27.41 -17.24 -29.53
N PRO A 319 28.14 -16.26 -28.94
CA PRO A 319 27.85 -15.81 -27.58
C PRO A 319 26.42 -15.27 -27.48
N SER A 320 25.85 -15.29 -26.29
CA SER A 320 24.49 -14.79 -26.04
C SER A 320 24.51 -13.68 -24.98
N LEU A 321 23.76 -12.62 -25.23
CA LEU A 321 23.27 -11.71 -24.20
C LEU A 321 21.93 -12.27 -23.70
N VAL A 322 21.93 -12.85 -22.51
CA VAL A 322 20.77 -13.51 -21.89
C VAL A 322 20.16 -12.58 -20.86
N LEU A 323 18.84 -12.37 -20.91
CA LEU A 323 18.13 -11.46 -20.01
C LEU A 323 17.21 -12.27 -19.10
N ILE A 324 17.23 -11.96 -17.81
CA ILE A 324 16.23 -12.40 -16.83
C ILE A 324 15.65 -11.19 -16.10
N GLY A 325 14.36 -11.23 -15.83
CA GLY A 325 13.66 -10.10 -15.22
C GLY A 325 12.15 -10.22 -15.20
N ASP A 326 11.49 -9.08 -14.99
CA ASP A 326 10.05 -8.95 -14.81
C ASP A 326 9.31 -8.42 -16.07
N SER A 327 8.10 -7.87 -15.89
CA SER A 327 7.29 -7.32 -16.99
C SER A 327 7.91 -6.12 -17.69
N THR A 328 8.84 -5.41 -17.06
CA THR A 328 9.55 -4.27 -17.66
C THR A 328 10.70 -4.70 -18.57
N VAL A 329 11.07 -5.98 -18.55
CA VAL A 329 12.13 -6.57 -19.39
C VAL A 329 11.56 -7.47 -20.48
N ARG A 330 10.45 -8.20 -20.20
CA ARG A 330 9.91 -9.29 -21.04
C ARG A 330 9.67 -8.95 -22.52
N SER A 331 9.66 -10.00 -23.33
CA SER A 331 9.18 -10.01 -24.72
C SER A 331 7.70 -10.36 -24.82
N GLY A 332 7.12 -10.08 -26.00
CA GLY A 332 5.78 -10.50 -26.41
C GLY A 332 4.68 -9.53 -25.97
N GLY A 333 4.95 -8.22 -26.06
CA GLY A 333 4.11 -7.13 -25.54
C GLY A 333 2.61 -7.40 -25.43
N GLN A 334 2.02 -7.00 -24.31
CA GLN A 334 0.66 -7.35 -23.93
C GLN A 334 -0.12 -6.10 -23.56
N ASN A 335 -1.30 -5.88 -24.15
CA ASN A 335 -2.15 -4.71 -23.89
C ASN A 335 -1.41 -3.38 -24.08
N GLY A 336 -0.53 -3.29 -25.08
CA GLY A 336 0.28 -2.09 -25.35
C GLY A 336 1.51 -1.92 -24.45
N ALA A 337 1.73 -2.80 -23.46
CA ALA A 337 2.91 -2.79 -22.60
C ALA A 337 4.06 -3.63 -23.20
N TYR A 338 5.24 -3.02 -23.30
CA TYR A 338 6.46 -3.65 -23.82
C TYR A 338 7.60 -3.51 -22.80
N GLY A 339 8.39 -4.58 -22.66
CA GLY A 339 9.63 -4.54 -21.89
C GLY A 339 10.82 -4.08 -22.75
N TRP A 340 11.79 -3.43 -22.14
CA TRP A 340 12.97 -2.92 -22.87
C TRP A 340 13.80 -4.04 -23.49
N GLY A 341 13.79 -5.24 -22.90
CA GLY A 341 14.54 -6.39 -23.42
C GLY A 341 14.08 -6.81 -24.82
N GLU A 342 12.80 -6.64 -25.14
CA GLU A 342 12.25 -6.92 -26.47
C GLU A 342 12.82 -6.00 -27.57
N ARG A 343 13.35 -4.83 -27.19
CA ARG A 343 13.86 -3.81 -28.11
C ARG A 343 15.38 -3.82 -28.26
N LEU A 344 16.08 -4.59 -27.43
CA LEU A 344 17.55 -4.62 -27.46
C LEU A 344 18.14 -5.17 -28.76
N ALA A 345 17.49 -6.13 -29.43
CA ALA A 345 18.04 -6.77 -30.63
C ALA A 345 18.42 -5.78 -31.75
N ALA A 346 17.72 -4.64 -31.84
CA ALA A 346 18.02 -3.61 -32.83
C ALA A 346 19.37 -2.90 -32.61
N PHE A 347 19.93 -2.96 -31.39
CA PHE A 347 21.18 -2.31 -31.02
C PHE A 347 22.43 -3.18 -31.26
N PHE A 348 22.23 -4.48 -31.55
CA PHE A 348 23.32 -5.46 -31.68
C PHE A 348 23.42 -6.05 -33.09
N ASP A 349 24.64 -6.39 -33.49
CA ASP A 349 24.89 -7.23 -34.66
C ASP A 349 24.53 -8.68 -34.33
N THR A 350 23.28 -9.02 -34.62
CA THR A 350 22.70 -10.36 -34.37
C THR A 350 23.31 -11.46 -35.24
N GLN A 351 24.25 -11.15 -36.14
CA GLN A 351 25.08 -12.17 -36.81
C GLN A 351 26.27 -12.61 -35.95
N ARG A 352 26.57 -11.88 -34.87
CA ARG A 352 27.74 -12.10 -34.02
C ARG A 352 27.38 -12.40 -32.56
N ILE A 353 26.16 -12.09 -32.14
CA ILE A 353 25.65 -12.35 -30.79
C ILE A 353 24.16 -12.69 -30.83
N ASN A 354 23.70 -13.59 -29.95
CA ASN A 354 22.28 -13.81 -29.72
C ASN A 354 21.75 -12.84 -28.66
N ILE A 355 20.52 -12.35 -28.82
CA ILE A 355 19.77 -11.69 -27.74
C ILE A 355 18.67 -12.66 -27.31
N VAL A 356 18.68 -13.08 -26.05
CA VAL A 356 17.80 -14.14 -25.55
C VAL A 356 17.06 -13.64 -24.31
N ASN A 357 15.78 -13.29 -24.45
CA ASN A 357 15.02 -12.64 -23.39
C ASN A 357 14.10 -13.63 -22.65
N ASN A 358 14.57 -14.12 -21.52
CA ASN A 358 13.82 -15.02 -20.66
C ASN A 358 13.06 -14.30 -19.53
N ALA A 359 12.93 -12.98 -19.57
CA ALA A 359 12.14 -12.24 -18.58
C ALA A 359 10.63 -12.49 -18.74
N ILE A 360 9.91 -12.48 -17.61
CA ILE A 360 8.49 -12.86 -17.58
C ILE A 360 7.68 -11.92 -16.69
N GLY A 361 6.52 -11.52 -17.20
CA GLY A 361 5.61 -10.63 -16.49
C GLY A 361 5.18 -11.17 -15.13
N GLY A 362 5.22 -10.30 -14.12
CA GLY A 362 4.81 -10.60 -12.75
C GLY A 362 5.84 -11.36 -11.92
N ARG A 363 7.07 -11.62 -12.40
CA ARG A 363 8.10 -12.30 -11.60
C ARG A 363 8.88 -11.33 -10.72
N SER A 364 9.27 -11.82 -9.56
CA SER A 364 10.29 -11.30 -8.67
C SER A 364 11.55 -12.16 -8.78
N SER A 365 12.65 -11.74 -8.14
CA SER A 365 13.85 -12.56 -8.00
C SER A 365 13.55 -13.93 -7.39
N ARG A 366 12.65 -13.99 -6.39
CA ARG A 366 12.16 -15.24 -5.78
C ARG A 366 11.40 -16.11 -6.77
N THR A 367 10.31 -15.60 -7.35
CA THR A 367 9.38 -16.42 -8.14
C THR A 367 9.99 -16.89 -9.44
N PHE A 368 10.94 -16.12 -10.01
CA PHE A 368 11.72 -16.60 -11.16
C PHE A 368 12.56 -17.83 -10.80
N PHE A 369 13.14 -17.89 -9.60
CA PHE A 369 13.88 -19.04 -9.12
C PHE A 369 12.94 -20.23 -8.82
N THR A 370 11.92 -20.00 -7.99
CA THR A 370 11.09 -21.06 -7.42
C THR A 370 10.09 -21.69 -8.40
N GLU A 371 9.82 -21.02 -9.53
CA GLU A 371 9.05 -21.58 -10.64
C GLU A 371 9.92 -22.38 -11.63
N GLY A 372 11.21 -22.59 -11.33
CA GLY A 372 12.12 -23.36 -12.16
C GLY A 372 12.62 -22.64 -13.41
N ARG A 373 12.29 -21.35 -13.60
CA ARG A 373 12.74 -20.58 -14.78
C ARG A 373 14.23 -20.40 -14.81
N TRP A 374 14.82 -20.12 -13.65
CA TRP A 374 16.27 -20.05 -13.55
C TRP A 374 16.96 -21.34 -14.00
N ALA A 375 16.43 -22.50 -13.58
CA ALA A 375 17.00 -23.79 -13.97
C ALA A 375 17.03 -23.95 -15.50
N SER A 376 15.93 -23.63 -16.19
CA SER A 376 15.87 -23.72 -17.66
C SER A 376 16.78 -22.71 -18.39
N VAL A 377 17.04 -21.54 -17.80
CA VAL A 377 18.00 -20.57 -18.36
C VAL A 377 19.43 -21.05 -18.12
N LEU A 378 19.73 -21.53 -16.91
CA LEU A 378 21.05 -22.01 -16.52
C LEU A 378 21.53 -23.19 -17.37
N GLU A 379 20.61 -24.06 -17.81
CA GLU A 379 20.91 -25.16 -18.72
C GLU A 379 21.47 -24.70 -20.08
N GLN A 380 21.12 -23.48 -20.50
CA GLN A 380 21.52 -22.92 -21.80
C GLN A 380 22.78 -22.05 -21.73
N LEU A 381 23.17 -21.60 -20.53
CA LEU A 381 24.34 -20.75 -20.36
C LEU A 381 25.63 -21.52 -20.66
N LYS A 382 26.52 -20.86 -21.41
CA LYS A 382 27.85 -21.39 -21.78
C LYS A 382 28.96 -20.33 -21.63
N PRO A 383 30.23 -20.74 -21.68
CA PRO A 383 31.35 -19.81 -21.67
C PRO A 383 31.24 -18.75 -22.78
N GLY A 384 31.47 -17.49 -22.42
CA GLY A 384 31.38 -16.35 -23.34
C GLY A 384 30.00 -15.68 -23.41
N ASP A 385 28.97 -16.27 -22.81
CA ASP A 385 27.68 -15.59 -22.65
C ASP A 385 27.76 -14.46 -21.61
N THR A 386 26.83 -13.51 -21.67
CA THR A 386 26.64 -12.44 -20.67
C THR A 386 25.19 -12.46 -20.19
N LEU A 387 24.99 -12.61 -18.89
CA LEU A 387 23.68 -12.58 -18.23
C LEU A 387 23.39 -11.17 -17.70
N LEU A 388 22.26 -10.59 -18.11
CA LEU A 388 21.68 -9.38 -17.56
C LEU A 388 20.54 -9.74 -16.59
N ILE A 389 20.62 -9.20 -15.37
CA ILE A 389 19.67 -9.49 -14.29
C ILE A 389 19.00 -8.19 -13.85
N GLN A 390 17.67 -8.08 -13.99
CA GLN A 390 16.90 -6.93 -13.49
C GLN A 390 15.60 -7.37 -12.80
N PHE A 391 15.56 -7.24 -11.47
CA PHE A 391 14.40 -7.48 -10.61
C PHE A 391 14.24 -6.37 -9.56
N GLY A 392 13.06 -6.28 -8.94
CA GLY A 392 12.76 -5.30 -7.89
C GLY A 392 11.30 -4.83 -7.86
N HIS A 393 10.62 -4.71 -9.01
CA HIS A 393 9.23 -4.23 -9.07
C HIS A 393 8.23 -5.11 -8.30
N ASN A 394 8.52 -6.40 -8.23
CA ASN A 394 7.63 -7.42 -7.66
C ASN A 394 8.12 -7.96 -6.32
N ASP A 395 9.40 -7.72 -5.99
CA ASP A 395 10.11 -8.26 -4.83
C ASP A 395 9.64 -7.64 -3.50
N GLY A 396 9.10 -6.42 -3.55
CA GLY A 396 8.56 -5.72 -2.37
C GLY A 396 7.18 -6.18 -1.91
N ALA A 397 6.63 -7.24 -2.51
CA ALA A 397 5.43 -7.87 -1.98
C ALA A 397 5.72 -8.50 -0.61
N ARG A 398 4.70 -8.60 0.26
CA ARG A 398 4.88 -9.24 1.56
C ARG A 398 4.87 -10.76 1.41
N ILE A 399 5.78 -11.42 2.11
CA ILE A 399 5.82 -12.89 2.24
C ILE A 399 4.62 -13.35 3.07
N GLY A 400 3.97 -14.47 2.68
CA GLY A 400 2.77 -14.98 3.35
C GLY A 400 1.50 -14.16 3.15
N ASP A 401 1.51 -13.22 2.20
CA ASP A 401 0.31 -12.52 1.75
C ASP A 401 -0.12 -13.10 0.39
N PRO A 402 -1.27 -13.80 0.30
CA PRO A 402 -1.82 -14.26 -0.98
C PRO A 402 -2.02 -13.11 -1.99
N ALA A 403 -2.21 -11.87 -1.52
CA ALA A 403 -2.33 -10.71 -2.40
C ALA A 403 -0.99 -10.35 -3.05
N GLY A 404 0.11 -10.68 -2.39
CA GLY A 404 1.46 -10.59 -2.93
C GLY A 404 1.75 -11.58 -4.05
N LYS A 405 0.85 -12.57 -4.29
CA LYS A 405 1.02 -13.64 -5.28
C LYS A 405 2.36 -14.37 -5.14
N ASN A 406 2.80 -14.56 -3.89
CA ASN A 406 4.09 -15.17 -3.51
C ASN A 406 5.33 -14.48 -4.09
N ARG A 407 5.22 -13.23 -4.55
CA ARG A 407 6.33 -12.50 -5.20
C ARG A 407 7.35 -11.95 -4.20
N GLY A 408 6.98 -11.77 -2.93
CA GLY A 408 7.85 -11.13 -1.94
C GLY A 408 9.14 -11.89 -1.67
N SER A 409 10.28 -11.18 -1.61
CA SER A 409 11.56 -11.71 -1.11
C SER A 409 11.92 -11.06 0.23
N VAL A 410 12.79 -11.68 1.03
CA VAL A 410 13.26 -11.06 2.28
C VAL A 410 14.07 -9.79 1.92
N PRO A 411 13.80 -8.63 2.53
CA PRO A 411 14.58 -7.43 2.27
C PRO A 411 16.05 -7.60 2.65
N GLY A 412 16.97 -7.04 1.86
CA GLY A 412 18.41 -7.06 2.15
C GLY A 412 19.22 -8.03 1.31
N VAL A 413 20.47 -8.24 1.74
CA VAL A 413 21.50 -9.02 1.03
C VAL A 413 22.04 -10.20 1.84
N GLY A 414 21.62 -10.34 3.09
CA GLY A 414 22.15 -11.32 4.02
C GLY A 414 21.51 -12.71 3.85
N PRO A 415 21.87 -13.66 4.73
CA PRO A 415 21.39 -15.03 4.69
C PRO A 415 19.99 -15.18 5.31
N GLU A 416 19.30 -14.07 5.61
CA GLU A 416 18.00 -14.12 6.25
C GLU A 416 17.00 -14.86 5.37
N ALA A 417 16.24 -15.77 6.00
CA ALA A 417 15.21 -16.52 5.33
C ALA A 417 13.96 -16.62 6.21
N VAL A 418 12.81 -16.66 5.57
CA VAL A 418 11.50 -16.77 6.23
C VAL A 418 10.75 -17.96 5.63
N GLU A 419 10.19 -18.84 6.46
CA GLU A 419 9.29 -19.89 5.98
C GLU A 419 7.97 -19.27 5.52
N ASP A 420 7.55 -19.59 4.29
CA ASP A 420 6.26 -19.21 3.73
C ASP A 420 5.46 -20.47 3.35
N THR A 421 4.16 -20.45 3.63
CA THR A 421 3.24 -21.53 3.25
C THR A 421 2.41 -21.04 2.07
N ARG A 422 2.54 -21.72 0.93
CA ARG A 422 1.78 -21.43 -0.28
C ARG A 422 0.30 -21.85 -0.13
N PRO A 423 -0.60 -21.31 -0.98
CA PRO A 423 -2.02 -21.69 -0.95
C PRO A 423 -2.30 -23.19 -1.14
N ASP A 424 -1.38 -23.93 -1.77
CA ASP A 424 -1.47 -25.38 -1.93
C ASP A 424 -0.95 -26.18 -0.71
N GLY A 425 -0.58 -25.49 0.37
CA GLY A 425 -0.03 -26.08 1.60
C GLY A 425 1.46 -26.38 1.53
N THR A 426 2.12 -26.17 0.39
CA THR A 426 3.57 -26.38 0.29
C THR A 426 4.32 -25.28 1.03
N LYS A 427 5.40 -25.66 1.72
CA LYS A 427 6.26 -24.73 2.45
C LYS A 427 7.52 -24.44 1.66
N GLU A 428 7.97 -23.18 1.69
CA GLU A 428 9.25 -22.78 1.11
C GLU A 428 10.03 -21.83 2.03
N MET A 429 11.35 -21.97 2.05
CA MET A 429 12.23 -21.00 2.69
C MET A 429 12.50 -19.86 1.73
N VAL A 430 11.89 -18.72 1.99
CA VAL A 430 12.04 -17.50 1.21
C VAL A 430 13.33 -16.80 1.60
N GLN A 431 14.21 -16.63 0.62
CA GLN A 431 15.52 -16.02 0.84
C GLN A 431 15.49 -14.51 0.63
N SER A 432 16.59 -13.84 0.97
CA SER A 432 16.75 -12.41 0.71
C SER A 432 16.85 -12.10 -0.78
N PHE A 433 16.50 -10.87 -1.16
CA PHE A 433 16.67 -10.36 -2.52
C PHE A 433 18.12 -10.58 -3.00
N GLY A 434 19.09 -10.20 -2.16
CA GLY A 434 20.50 -10.39 -2.50
C GLY A 434 20.95 -11.84 -2.55
N TRP A 435 20.35 -12.74 -1.78
CA TRP A 435 20.63 -14.18 -1.90
C TRP A 435 20.25 -14.70 -3.29
N TYR A 436 19.06 -14.35 -3.81
CA TYR A 436 18.64 -14.79 -5.15
C TYR A 436 19.55 -14.23 -6.24
N LEU A 437 19.91 -12.94 -6.15
CA LEU A 437 20.85 -12.33 -7.10
C LEU A 437 22.23 -12.99 -7.04
N ALA A 438 22.77 -13.22 -5.84
CA ALA A 438 24.05 -13.91 -5.66
C ALA A 438 24.01 -15.31 -6.25
N ARG A 439 22.89 -16.04 -6.07
CA ARG A 439 22.69 -17.36 -6.66
C ARG A 439 22.77 -17.31 -8.19
N TYR A 440 22.05 -16.39 -8.84
CA TYR A 440 22.09 -16.22 -10.29
C TYR A 440 23.49 -15.89 -10.82
N ILE A 441 24.19 -14.97 -10.15
CA ILE A 441 25.56 -14.59 -10.52
C ILE A 441 26.51 -15.78 -10.42
N ASN A 442 26.49 -16.48 -9.29
CA ASN A 442 27.44 -17.56 -9.02
C ASN A 442 27.19 -18.77 -9.93
N ASP A 443 25.92 -19.12 -10.18
CA ASP A 443 25.56 -20.18 -11.11
C ASP A 443 25.98 -19.82 -12.56
N ALA A 444 25.78 -18.57 -13.00
CA ALA A 444 26.22 -18.12 -14.32
C ALA A 444 27.75 -18.16 -14.47
N LYS A 445 28.48 -17.69 -13.46
CA LYS A 445 29.95 -17.74 -13.44
C LYS A 445 30.49 -19.16 -13.44
N ALA A 446 29.82 -20.09 -12.75
CA ALA A 446 30.16 -21.51 -12.79
C ALA A 446 30.00 -22.12 -14.20
N LYS A 447 29.14 -21.55 -15.05
CA LYS A 447 29.02 -21.88 -16.48
C LYS A 447 30.00 -21.13 -17.39
N GLY A 448 30.87 -20.28 -16.82
CA GLY A 448 31.80 -19.44 -17.58
C GLY A 448 31.14 -18.22 -18.24
N ALA A 449 29.90 -17.88 -17.87
CA ALA A 449 29.22 -16.68 -18.34
C ALA A 449 29.57 -15.47 -17.45
N ASN A 450 29.59 -14.29 -18.05
CA ASN A 450 29.65 -13.02 -17.32
C ASN A 450 28.28 -12.66 -16.73
N ALA A 451 28.25 -11.90 -15.64
CA ALA A 451 27.00 -11.44 -15.04
C ALA A 451 27.03 -9.92 -14.83
N VAL A 452 25.91 -9.28 -15.15
CA VAL A 452 25.67 -7.85 -14.96
C VAL A 452 24.31 -7.67 -14.28
N VAL A 453 24.30 -7.01 -13.13
CA VAL A 453 23.07 -6.65 -12.41
C VAL A 453 22.66 -5.24 -12.82
N LEU A 454 21.38 -5.04 -13.12
CA LEU A 454 20.79 -3.74 -13.41
C LEU A 454 19.77 -3.40 -12.32
N SER A 455 19.83 -2.17 -11.80
CA SER A 455 18.73 -1.67 -10.96
C SER A 455 17.42 -1.55 -11.77
N PRO A 456 16.23 -1.60 -11.15
CA PRO A 456 14.96 -1.51 -11.89
C PRO A 456 14.82 -0.20 -12.66
N ILE A 457 14.08 -0.21 -13.76
CA ILE A 457 13.65 1.06 -14.40
C ILE A 457 12.78 1.87 -13.42
N PRO A 458 12.85 3.22 -13.41
CA PRO A 458 12.03 4.03 -12.48
C PRO A 458 10.55 4.01 -12.88
N HIS A 459 9.68 4.14 -11.88
CA HIS A 459 8.26 4.37 -12.12
C HIS A 459 8.02 5.75 -12.75
N LYS A 460 6.92 5.86 -13.50
CA LYS A 460 6.44 7.09 -14.15
C LYS A 460 6.34 8.28 -13.20
N ASP A 461 6.01 8.03 -11.93
CA ASP A 461 5.82 9.02 -10.88
C ASP A 461 7.07 9.24 -10.01
N ARG A 462 8.25 8.71 -10.38
CA ARG A 462 9.45 8.65 -9.53
C ARG A 462 10.76 9.03 -10.25
N TRP A 463 10.78 10.17 -10.94
CA TRP A 463 11.97 10.66 -11.64
C TRP A 463 12.20 12.18 -11.51
N LYS A 464 11.29 12.92 -10.87
CA LYS A 464 11.43 14.38 -10.76
C LYS A 464 12.51 14.76 -9.74
N PRO A 465 13.16 15.93 -9.86
CA PRO A 465 14.24 16.35 -8.96
C PRO A 465 13.84 16.41 -7.47
N GLU A 466 12.61 16.79 -7.17
CA GLU A 466 12.07 16.94 -5.81
C GLU A 466 11.71 15.60 -5.12
N GLN A 467 11.76 14.50 -5.87
CA GLN A 467 11.35 13.19 -5.38
C GLN A 467 12.57 12.40 -4.89
N PRO A 468 12.40 11.55 -3.87
CA PRO A 468 13.44 10.58 -3.53
C PRO A 468 13.68 9.66 -4.73
N ARG A 469 14.90 9.14 -4.81
CA ARG A 469 15.28 8.11 -5.76
C ARG A 469 14.28 6.95 -5.74
N ASP A 470 13.92 6.43 -6.91
CA ASP A 470 13.16 5.18 -6.98
C ASP A 470 14.06 3.98 -6.69
N PHE A 471 13.48 2.90 -6.17
CA PHE A 471 14.20 1.64 -5.93
C PHE A 471 15.54 1.79 -5.18
N GLU A 472 15.69 2.79 -4.30
CA GLU A 472 16.94 3.10 -3.60
C GLU A 472 17.57 1.86 -2.95
N ASN A 473 16.77 1.11 -2.18
CA ASN A 473 17.22 -0.11 -1.53
C ASN A 473 17.59 -1.22 -2.52
N TYR A 474 16.78 -1.47 -3.56
CA TYR A 474 17.04 -2.54 -4.53
C TYR A 474 18.28 -2.25 -5.39
N ALA A 475 18.52 -0.98 -5.72
CA ALA A 475 19.73 -0.57 -6.40
C ALA A 475 20.97 -0.78 -5.50
N ALA A 476 20.91 -0.33 -4.25
CA ALA A 476 22.01 -0.52 -3.30
C ALA A 476 22.32 -2.01 -3.05
N TRP A 477 21.28 -2.84 -2.84
CA TRP A 477 21.44 -4.28 -2.67
C TRP A 477 21.99 -4.95 -3.94
N GLY A 478 21.48 -4.58 -5.11
CA GLY A 478 21.97 -5.09 -6.40
C GLY A 478 23.45 -4.77 -6.64
N GLU A 479 23.85 -3.53 -6.39
CA GLU A 479 25.26 -3.09 -6.48
C GLU A 479 26.15 -3.86 -5.50
N GLN A 480 25.74 -3.94 -4.23
CA GLN A 480 26.47 -4.62 -3.19
C GLN A 480 26.68 -6.10 -3.55
N VAL A 481 25.62 -6.79 -4.00
CA VAL A 481 25.68 -8.20 -4.37
C VAL A 481 26.53 -8.42 -5.62
N ALA A 482 26.39 -7.57 -6.64
CA ALA A 482 27.22 -7.64 -7.84
C ALA A 482 28.70 -7.53 -7.48
N ARG A 483 29.06 -6.51 -6.67
CA ARG A 483 30.44 -6.30 -6.21
C ARG A 483 30.97 -7.49 -5.40
N ALA A 484 30.19 -7.97 -4.44
CA ALA A 484 30.59 -9.08 -3.56
C ALA A 484 30.82 -10.40 -4.32
N ASN A 485 30.11 -10.61 -5.43
CA ASN A 485 30.20 -11.84 -6.23
C ASN A 485 31.02 -11.65 -7.51
N GLY A 486 31.73 -10.53 -7.66
CA GLY A 486 32.57 -10.24 -8.84
C GLY A 486 31.79 -10.23 -10.15
N ALA A 487 30.60 -9.62 -10.14
CA ALA A 487 29.79 -9.24 -11.28
C ALA A 487 29.83 -7.71 -11.47
N GLN A 488 29.37 -7.24 -12.62
CA GLN A 488 29.27 -5.80 -12.89
C GLN A 488 27.87 -5.27 -12.51
N PHE A 489 27.76 -3.98 -12.28
CA PHE A 489 26.50 -3.31 -11.95
C PHE A 489 26.26 -2.12 -12.87
N ILE A 490 25.01 -1.94 -13.29
CA ILE A 490 24.53 -0.76 -14.00
C ILE A 490 23.41 -0.14 -13.18
N ASP A 491 23.59 1.12 -12.81
CA ASP A 491 22.54 1.90 -12.19
C ASP A 491 21.52 2.40 -13.22
N LEU A 492 20.73 1.47 -13.76
CA LEU A 492 19.74 1.76 -14.79
C LEU A 492 18.62 2.67 -14.29
N THR A 493 18.24 2.59 -13.00
CA THR A 493 17.27 3.51 -12.39
C THR A 493 17.68 4.97 -12.60
N MET A 494 18.95 5.30 -12.30
CA MET A 494 19.42 6.68 -12.43
C MET A 494 19.73 7.07 -13.87
N LEU A 495 20.25 6.15 -14.70
CA LEU A 495 20.43 6.41 -16.12
C LEU A 495 19.12 6.84 -16.80
N ILE A 496 18.04 6.11 -16.54
CA ILE A 496 16.72 6.44 -17.09
C ILE A 496 16.14 7.68 -16.41
N THR A 497 16.27 7.82 -15.09
CA THR A 497 15.78 9.02 -14.37
C THR A 497 16.39 10.30 -14.95
N ASP A 498 17.70 10.32 -15.16
CA ASP A 498 18.38 11.49 -15.72
C ASP A 498 18.02 11.71 -17.20
N ALA A 499 17.77 10.64 -17.95
CA ALA A 499 17.28 10.75 -19.32
C ALA A 499 15.83 11.29 -19.38
N TYR A 500 14.95 10.84 -18.48
CA TYR A 500 13.58 11.37 -18.32
C TYR A 500 13.58 12.86 -17.96
N ARG A 501 14.46 13.28 -17.04
CA ARG A 501 14.64 14.70 -16.70
C ARG A 501 15.02 15.56 -17.90
N LYS A 502 15.84 15.03 -18.82
CA LYS A 502 16.24 15.75 -20.03
C LYS A 502 15.10 15.90 -21.05
N VAL A 503 14.27 14.88 -21.22
CA VAL A 503 13.17 14.91 -22.21
C VAL A 503 11.90 15.58 -21.68
N GLY A 504 11.75 15.71 -20.37
CA GLY A 504 10.66 16.45 -19.74
C GLY A 504 9.35 15.66 -19.61
N ALA A 505 8.45 16.18 -18.77
CA ALA A 505 7.28 15.46 -18.29
C ALA A 505 6.29 15.06 -19.39
N GLU A 506 6.06 15.92 -20.37
CA GLU A 506 5.16 15.65 -21.49
C GLU A 506 5.60 14.41 -22.28
N ARG A 507 6.90 14.30 -22.56
CA ARG A 507 7.45 13.17 -23.32
C ARG A 507 7.46 11.89 -22.49
N VAL A 508 7.78 11.99 -21.20
CA VAL A 508 7.74 10.84 -20.27
C VAL A 508 6.32 10.32 -20.12
N GLU A 509 5.31 11.18 -20.06
CA GLU A 509 3.90 10.78 -19.98
C GLU A 509 3.52 9.86 -21.15
N GLY A 510 4.00 10.19 -22.35
CA GLY A 510 3.82 9.41 -23.58
C GLY A 510 4.61 8.10 -23.66
N PHE A 511 5.43 7.75 -22.68
CA PHE A 511 6.22 6.50 -22.66
C PHE A 511 5.55 5.35 -21.92
N PHE A 512 4.43 5.58 -21.25
CA PHE A 512 3.77 4.56 -20.43
C PHE A 512 2.46 4.08 -21.06
N SER A 513 2.21 2.78 -20.93
CA SER A 513 0.97 2.11 -21.32
C SER A 513 -0.04 2.02 -20.17
N ASP A 514 0.42 2.24 -18.94
CA ASP A 514 -0.41 2.29 -17.75
C ASP A 514 -0.11 3.52 -16.89
N ALA A 515 -0.76 3.59 -15.73
CA ALA A 515 -0.66 4.73 -14.84
C ALA A 515 0.72 4.89 -14.18
N ARG A 516 1.60 3.87 -14.20
CA ARG A 516 2.76 3.89 -13.30
C ARG A 516 4.00 3.12 -13.74
N THR A 517 3.87 1.88 -14.19
CA THR A 517 4.99 0.93 -14.25
C THR A 517 5.32 0.51 -15.68
N HIS A 518 4.32 0.15 -16.48
CA HIS A 518 4.57 -0.51 -17.75
C HIS A 518 4.75 0.51 -18.88
N THR A 519 5.92 0.49 -19.51
CA THR A 519 6.20 1.29 -20.70
C THR A 519 5.42 0.78 -21.91
N ASN A 520 5.04 1.69 -22.81
CA ASN A 520 4.61 1.35 -24.15
C ASN A 520 5.83 1.10 -25.06
N ASP A 521 5.61 0.94 -26.37
CA ASP A 521 6.68 0.66 -27.32
C ASP A 521 7.78 1.74 -27.32
N ALA A 522 7.39 3.01 -27.39
CA ALA A 522 8.32 4.15 -27.39
C ALA A 522 9.13 4.23 -26.09
N GLY A 523 8.48 4.01 -24.94
CA GLY A 523 9.16 3.94 -23.64
C GLY A 523 10.13 2.75 -23.54
N ALA A 524 9.75 1.59 -24.08
CA ALA A 524 10.61 0.41 -24.10
C ALA A 524 11.87 0.62 -24.95
N VAL A 525 11.72 1.26 -26.13
CA VAL A 525 12.86 1.67 -26.97
C VAL A 525 13.75 2.66 -26.22
N PHE A 526 13.15 3.69 -25.60
CA PHE A 526 13.89 4.70 -24.84
C PHE A 526 14.73 4.07 -23.71
N ASN A 527 14.13 3.16 -22.95
CA ASN A 527 14.81 2.44 -21.88
C ASN A 527 15.90 1.51 -22.43
N ALA A 528 15.67 0.82 -23.55
CA ALA A 528 16.68 0.00 -24.21
C ALA A 528 17.91 0.82 -24.64
N THR A 529 17.71 2.05 -25.12
CA THR A 529 18.81 2.99 -25.39
C THR A 529 19.64 3.26 -24.13
N GLN A 530 18.99 3.50 -22.98
CA GLN A 530 19.71 3.74 -21.72
C GLN A 530 20.44 2.48 -21.21
N VAL A 531 19.89 1.29 -21.44
CA VAL A 531 20.58 0.02 -21.16
C VAL A 531 21.86 -0.07 -21.97
N VAL A 532 21.81 0.22 -23.28
CA VAL A 532 23.00 0.21 -24.16
C VAL A 532 24.04 1.24 -23.72
N GLU A 533 23.61 2.45 -23.32
CA GLU A 533 24.51 3.44 -22.74
C GLU A 533 25.16 2.97 -21.43
N GLY A 534 24.42 2.22 -20.59
CA GLY A 534 24.98 1.57 -19.42
C GLY A 534 26.01 0.49 -19.79
N LEU A 535 25.71 -0.36 -20.77
CA LEU A 535 26.60 -1.43 -21.23
C LEU A 535 27.93 -0.88 -21.79
N LYS A 536 27.90 0.25 -22.50
CA LYS A 536 29.10 0.94 -23.00
C LYS A 536 30.01 1.46 -21.88
N ARG A 537 29.45 1.74 -20.70
CA ARG A 537 30.20 2.26 -19.53
C ARG A 537 30.80 1.16 -18.66
N LEU A 538 30.49 -0.10 -18.95
CA LEU A 538 31.04 -1.22 -18.20
C LEU A 538 32.57 -1.29 -18.35
N PRO A 539 33.32 -1.57 -17.27
CA PRO A 539 34.75 -1.79 -17.34
C PRO A 539 35.11 -2.88 -18.36
N GLY A 540 36.08 -2.60 -19.23
CA GLY A 540 36.52 -3.50 -20.31
C GLY A 540 35.59 -3.56 -21.53
N GLN A 541 34.43 -2.87 -21.48
CA GLN A 541 33.48 -2.75 -22.59
C GLN A 541 33.20 -4.08 -23.32
N PRO A 542 32.81 -5.15 -22.59
CA PRO A 542 32.80 -6.52 -23.11
C PRO A 542 31.86 -6.73 -24.31
N LEU A 543 30.89 -5.83 -24.49
CA LEU A 543 29.88 -5.93 -25.55
C LEU A 543 30.09 -4.91 -26.70
N GLN A 544 31.08 -4.01 -26.61
CA GLN A 544 31.30 -2.95 -27.60
C GLN A 544 31.47 -3.50 -29.02
N GLY A 545 32.18 -4.62 -29.15
CA GLY A 545 32.42 -5.26 -30.45
C GLY A 545 31.17 -5.85 -31.12
N PHE A 546 30.05 -5.97 -30.40
CA PHE A 546 28.78 -6.49 -30.92
C PHE A 546 27.73 -5.41 -31.17
N LEU A 547 27.98 -4.15 -30.79
CA LEU A 547 27.03 -3.06 -31.02
C LEU A 547 27.00 -2.66 -32.49
N ARG A 548 25.82 -2.30 -32.99
CA ARG A 548 25.70 -1.72 -34.34
C ARG A 548 26.22 -0.26 -34.34
N PRO A 549 26.92 0.17 -35.41
CA PRO A 549 27.40 1.55 -35.54
C PRO A 549 26.27 2.59 -35.58
N ALA A 550 25.12 2.22 -36.16
CA ALA A 550 23.93 3.06 -36.30
C ALA A 550 22.75 2.43 -35.56
N ALA A 551 22.84 2.42 -34.23
CA ALA A 551 21.71 2.04 -33.40
C ALA A 551 20.57 3.10 -33.51
N PRO A 552 19.30 2.68 -33.43
CA PRO A 552 18.14 3.55 -33.62
C PRO A 552 17.95 4.65 -32.55
#